data_AF-B0KH44-F1
#
_entry.id   AF-B0KH44-F1
#
_cell.length_a   1.000
_cell.length_b   1.000
_cell.length_c   1.000
_cell.angle_alpha   90.00
_cell.angle_beta   90.00
_cell.angle_gamma   90.00
#
_symmetry.space_group_name_H-M   'P 1'
#
loop_
_entity.id
_entity.type
_entity.pdbx_description
1 polymer ?
#
loop_
_entity_poly.entity_id
_entity_poly.type
_entity_poly.pdbx_seq_one_letter_code
_entity_poly.pdbx_strand_id
1 'polypeptide(L)'
;MIAESLQLVVDSTPFLLKGAGYTVLLSVGGMFFGLLLGFALALMRLSKILPLNWLARVYVSFFRGTPLLVQLFVIYFGMPQIGIELDPIPASLIGLSLNMAAYICEILRAAISSIDRGQWEAAASIGMTRVQAMRRAILPQALRTALPPLGNSFISLVKDTALAATIQVPELFRQAQLITARTFEVFTMYVAVAVIYWVLCSILAHFQNRMEARVNQHDQEQ
;
A
#
# COMPACT_ATOMS: atom_id res chain seq x y z
N MET A 1 17.68 35.46 -3.47
CA MET A 1 17.75 34.04 -3.92
C MET A 1 17.40 33.06 -2.80
N ILE A 2 18.32 32.62 -1.92
CA ILE A 2 17.99 31.58 -0.90
C ILE A 2 16.87 32.03 0.07
N ALA A 3 16.91 33.28 0.54
CA ALA A 3 15.89 33.81 1.44
C ALA A 3 14.50 33.90 0.79
N GLU A 4 14.43 34.23 -0.51
CA GLU A 4 13.18 34.27 -1.28
C GLU A 4 12.63 32.86 -1.50
N SER A 5 13.50 31.88 -1.80
CA SER A 5 13.12 30.47 -1.91
C SER A 5 12.57 29.92 -0.58
N LEU A 6 13.20 30.26 0.55
CA LEU A 6 12.72 29.90 1.89
C LEU A 6 11.37 30.54 2.21
N GLN A 7 11.22 31.83 1.94
CA GLN A 7 9.95 32.53 2.14
C GLN A 7 8.84 31.90 1.32
N LEU A 8 9.11 31.56 0.06
CA LEU A 8 8.16 30.89 -0.81
C LEU A 8 7.71 29.53 -0.25
N VAL A 9 8.63 28.73 0.33
CA VAL A 9 8.28 27.46 0.99
C VAL A 9 7.39 27.72 2.21
N VAL A 10 7.71 28.72 3.03
CA VAL A 10 6.89 29.09 4.19
C VAL A 10 5.49 29.49 3.76
N ASP A 11 5.36 30.37 2.77
CA ASP A 11 4.07 30.83 2.24
C ASP A 11 3.26 29.69 1.60
N SER A 12 3.95 28.70 1.02
CA SER A 12 3.35 27.52 0.38
C SER A 12 3.00 26.40 1.35
N THR A 13 3.53 26.43 2.58
CA THR A 13 3.41 25.35 3.57
C THR A 13 1.96 24.94 3.84
N PRO A 14 0.98 25.85 4.00
CA PRO A 14 -0.42 25.46 4.21
C PRO A 14 -1.00 24.61 3.07
N PHE A 15 -0.64 24.92 1.82
CA PHE A 15 -1.09 24.17 0.65
C PHE A 15 -0.42 22.80 0.59
N LEU A 16 0.90 22.74 0.83
CA LEU A 16 1.65 21.49 0.86
C LEU A 16 1.15 20.55 1.97
N LEU A 17 0.88 21.07 3.18
CA LEU A 17 0.34 20.28 4.28
C LEU A 17 -1.08 19.78 3.99
N LYS A 18 -1.92 20.59 3.32
CA LYS A 18 -3.23 20.13 2.84
C LYS A 18 -3.09 18.99 1.82
N GLY A 19 -2.15 19.11 0.88
CA GLY A 19 -1.81 18.05 -0.06
C GLY A 19 -1.31 16.77 0.64
N ALA A 20 -0.44 16.93 1.64
CA ALA A 20 0.03 15.82 2.47
C ALA A 20 -1.12 15.12 3.23
N GLY A 21 -2.16 15.87 3.64
CA GLY A 21 -3.39 15.30 4.18
C GLY A 21 -4.08 14.34 3.20
N TYR A 22 -4.17 14.70 1.92
CA TYR A 22 -4.69 13.81 0.88
C TYR A 22 -3.76 12.62 0.61
N THR A 23 -2.44 12.81 0.61
CA THR A 23 -1.46 11.71 0.54
C THR A 23 -1.68 10.68 1.66
N VAL A 24 -1.90 11.15 2.89
CA VAL A 24 -2.22 10.28 4.04
C VAL A 24 -3.58 9.60 3.86
N LEU A 25 -4.61 10.33 3.44
CA LEU A 25 -5.94 9.76 3.17
C LEU A 25 -5.89 8.63 2.13
N LEU A 26 -5.22 8.86 1.00
CA LEU A 26 -5.11 7.89 -0.09
C LEU A 26 -4.29 6.67 0.32
N SER A 27 -3.19 6.87 1.04
CA SER A 27 -2.34 5.77 1.50
C SER A 27 -3.04 4.92 2.55
N VAL A 28 -3.67 5.53 3.56
CA VAL A 28 -4.43 4.80 4.60
C VAL A 28 -5.63 4.09 3.99
N GLY A 29 -6.39 4.76 3.12
CA GLY A 29 -7.54 4.17 2.43
C GLY A 29 -7.14 3.02 1.51
N GLY A 30 -6.12 3.25 0.67
CA GLY A 30 -5.57 2.24 -0.24
C GLY A 30 -5.03 1.02 0.50
N MET A 31 -4.34 1.23 1.63
CA MET A 31 -3.84 0.15 2.47
C MET A 31 -4.99 -0.61 3.12
N PHE A 32 -6.00 0.09 3.66
CA PHE A 32 -7.14 -0.53 4.33
C PHE A 32 -7.95 -1.42 3.37
N PHE A 33 -8.39 -0.89 2.24
CA PHE A 33 -9.14 -1.67 1.25
C PHE A 33 -8.26 -2.72 0.57
N GLY A 34 -6.99 -2.40 0.31
CA GLY A 34 -6.00 -3.34 -0.19
C GLY A 34 -5.78 -4.53 0.76
N LEU A 35 -5.74 -4.32 2.07
CA LEU A 35 -5.64 -5.38 3.08
C LEU A 35 -6.86 -6.28 3.06
N LEU A 36 -8.07 -5.72 3.03
CA LEU A 36 -9.31 -6.49 2.99
C LEU A 36 -9.38 -7.38 1.74
N LEU A 37 -9.16 -6.78 0.56
CA LEU A 37 -9.21 -7.50 -0.71
C LEU A 37 -8.04 -8.48 -0.86
N GLY A 38 -6.83 -8.07 -0.48
CA GLY A 38 -5.64 -8.90 -0.52
C GLY A 38 -5.72 -10.12 0.38
N PHE A 39 -6.33 -9.99 1.57
CA PHE A 39 -6.61 -11.12 2.45
C PHE A 39 -7.60 -12.10 1.81
N ALA A 40 -8.71 -11.61 1.22
CA ALA A 40 -9.66 -12.45 0.52
C ALA A 40 -9.00 -13.20 -0.66
N LEU A 41 -8.19 -12.51 -1.46
CA LEU A 41 -7.44 -13.10 -2.58
C LEU A 41 -6.40 -14.14 -2.10
N ALA A 42 -5.75 -13.90 -0.96
CA ALA A 42 -4.81 -14.86 -0.37
C ALA A 42 -5.53 -16.17 0.02
N LEU A 43 -6.72 -16.08 0.63
CA LEU A 43 -7.55 -17.25 0.93
C LEU A 43 -7.96 -18.00 -0.34
N MET A 44 -8.35 -17.28 -1.41
CA MET A 44 -8.65 -17.88 -2.72
C MET A 44 -7.42 -18.59 -3.32
N ARG A 45 -6.23 -17.99 -3.23
CA ARG A 45 -4.95 -18.58 -3.69
C ARG A 45 -4.57 -19.85 -2.93
N LEU A 46 -4.96 -19.96 -1.66
CA LEU A 46 -4.70 -21.13 -0.81
C LEU A 46 -5.81 -22.19 -0.89
N SER A 47 -6.92 -21.87 -1.54
CA SER A 47 -8.05 -22.78 -1.70
C SER A 47 -7.71 -23.95 -2.62
N LYS A 48 -8.28 -25.13 -2.30
CA LYS A 48 -8.27 -26.32 -3.17
C LYS A 48 -9.25 -26.18 -4.34
N ILE A 49 -10.17 -25.21 -4.30
CA ILE A 49 -11.17 -24.97 -5.35
C ILE A 49 -10.46 -24.30 -6.54
N LEU A 50 -10.25 -25.07 -7.62
CA LEU A 50 -9.47 -24.63 -8.77
C LEU A 50 -9.95 -23.32 -9.40
N PRO A 51 -11.27 -23.08 -9.61
CA PRO A 51 -11.74 -21.80 -10.15
C PRO A 51 -11.37 -20.58 -9.31
N LEU A 52 -11.53 -20.66 -7.98
CA LEU A 52 -11.18 -19.56 -7.07
C LEU A 52 -9.68 -19.27 -7.10
N ASN A 53 -8.88 -20.33 -7.06
CA ASN A 53 -7.43 -20.22 -7.11
C ASN A 53 -6.95 -19.60 -8.43
N TRP A 54 -7.54 -20.03 -9.55
CA TRP A 54 -7.23 -19.51 -10.87
C TRP A 54 -7.62 -18.03 -11.01
N LEU A 55 -8.83 -17.64 -10.57
CA LEU A 55 -9.29 -16.26 -10.61
C LEU A 55 -8.35 -15.33 -9.83
N ALA A 56 -7.96 -15.71 -8.61
CA ALA A 56 -7.02 -14.92 -7.82
C ALA A 56 -5.62 -14.88 -8.45
N ARG A 57 -5.18 -15.97 -9.12
CA ARG A 57 -3.91 -15.97 -9.87
C ARG A 57 -3.91 -14.96 -11.01
N VAL A 58 -4.97 -14.95 -11.82
CA VAL A 58 -5.12 -14.02 -12.94
C VAL A 58 -5.15 -12.58 -12.43
N TYR A 59 -5.96 -12.30 -11.41
CA TYR A 59 -6.00 -10.98 -10.76
C TYR A 59 -4.60 -10.53 -10.32
N VAL A 60 -3.90 -11.34 -9.52
CA VAL A 60 -2.59 -10.98 -8.97
C VAL A 60 -1.56 -10.79 -10.10
N SER A 61 -1.58 -11.66 -11.10
CA SER A 61 -0.69 -11.55 -12.27
C SER A 61 -0.93 -10.25 -13.04
N PHE A 62 -2.19 -9.86 -13.24
CA PHE A 62 -2.54 -8.65 -13.96
C PHE A 62 -2.11 -7.39 -13.21
N PHE A 63 -2.50 -7.26 -11.93
CA PHE A 63 -2.22 -6.05 -11.16
C PHE A 63 -0.74 -5.86 -10.80
N ARG A 64 0.02 -6.95 -10.61
CA ARG A 64 1.47 -6.88 -10.43
C ARG A 64 2.25 -6.79 -11.75
N GLY A 65 1.66 -7.25 -12.85
CA GLY A 65 2.27 -7.24 -14.19
C GLY A 65 2.02 -5.95 -14.97
N THR A 66 1.17 -5.04 -14.48
CA THR A 66 0.82 -3.78 -15.14
C THR A 66 1.21 -2.58 -14.28
N PRO A 67 1.71 -1.47 -14.86
CA PRO A 67 2.07 -0.29 -14.09
C PRO A 67 0.87 0.34 -13.38
N LEU A 68 1.02 0.73 -12.11
CA LEU A 68 -0.02 1.42 -11.34
C LEU A 68 -0.52 2.70 -12.05
N LEU A 69 0.37 3.46 -12.67
CA LEU A 69 -0.02 4.66 -13.43
C LEU A 69 -1.01 4.34 -14.56
N VAL A 70 -0.79 3.24 -15.29
CA VAL A 70 -1.70 2.80 -16.36
C VAL A 70 -3.04 2.37 -15.77
N GLN A 71 -3.04 1.68 -14.63
CA GLN A 71 -4.27 1.29 -13.93
C GLN A 71 -5.09 2.52 -13.52
N LEU A 72 -4.45 3.56 -12.96
CA LEU A 72 -5.11 4.81 -12.61
C LEU A 72 -5.72 5.50 -13.84
N PHE A 73 -5.02 5.52 -14.97
CA PHE A 73 -5.52 6.10 -16.21
C PHE A 73 -6.72 5.35 -16.77
N VAL A 74 -6.68 4.01 -16.77
CA VAL A 74 -7.81 3.19 -17.22
C VAL A 74 -9.02 3.42 -16.34
N ILE A 75 -8.84 3.51 -15.02
CA ILE A 75 -9.95 3.74 -14.08
C ILE A 75 -10.53 5.15 -14.25
N TYR A 76 -9.70 6.18 -14.34
CA TYR A 76 -10.18 7.57 -14.38
C TYR A 76 -10.66 8.00 -15.78
N PHE A 77 -9.89 7.72 -16.83
CA PHE A 77 -10.20 8.15 -18.20
C PHE A 77 -10.92 7.08 -19.03
N GLY A 78 -10.80 5.79 -18.67
CA GLY A 78 -11.43 4.69 -19.41
C GLY A 78 -12.87 4.41 -18.98
N MET A 79 -13.16 4.43 -17.67
CA MET A 79 -14.50 4.14 -17.14
C MET A 79 -15.63 5.06 -17.67
N PRO A 80 -15.39 6.35 -17.96
CA PRO A 80 -16.41 7.19 -18.60
C PRO A 80 -16.91 6.64 -19.94
N GLN A 81 -16.09 5.87 -20.68
CA GLN A 81 -16.50 5.27 -21.96
C GLN A 81 -17.58 4.20 -21.81
N ILE A 82 -17.76 3.66 -20.61
CA ILE A 82 -18.83 2.71 -20.26
C ILE A 82 -19.90 3.35 -19.36
N GLY A 83 -19.94 4.68 -19.29
CA GLY A 83 -20.95 5.45 -18.55
C GLY A 83 -20.70 5.58 -17.05
N ILE A 84 -19.49 5.30 -16.58
CA ILE A 84 -19.13 5.40 -15.15
C ILE A 84 -18.12 6.54 -14.99
N GLU A 85 -18.59 7.67 -14.47
CA GLU A 85 -17.75 8.82 -14.14
C GLU A 85 -17.33 8.77 -12.68
N LEU A 86 -16.03 8.91 -12.43
CA LEU A 86 -15.45 8.90 -11.09
C LEU A 86 -14.67 10.18 -10.86
N ASP A 87 -14.90 10.82 -9.72
CA ASP A 87 -14.03 11.90 -9.27
C ASP A 87 -12.60 11.39 -9.04
N PRO A 88 -11.58 12.26 -9.13
CA PRO A 88 -10.16 11.87 -8.97
C PRO A 88 -9.86 11.07 -7.70
N ILE A 89 -10.43 11.47 -6.56
CA ILE A 89 -10.17 10.83 -5.26
C ILE A 89 -10.69 9.38 -5.24
N PRO A 90 -11.98 9.09 -5.49
CA PRO A 90 -12.46 7.71 -5.53
C PRO A 90 -11.78 6.88 -6.62
N ALA A 91 -11.50 7.44 -7.82
CA ALA A 91 -10.75 6.74 -8.86
C ALA A 91 -9.36 6.31 -8.37
N SER A 92 -8.63 7.21 -7.71
CA SER A 92 -7.31 6.90 -7.15
C SER A 92 -7.38 5.89 -6.01
N LEU A 93 -8.36 5.99 -5.09
CA LEU A 93 -8.56 5.01 -4.03
C LEU A 93 -8.82 3.62 -4.58
N ILE A 94 -9.67 3.49 -5.61
CA ILE A 94 -9.95 2.21 -6.25
C ILE A 94 -8.67 1.64 -6.87
N GLY A 95 -7.96 2.42 -7.69
CA GLY A 95 -6.74 1.96 -8.36
C GLY A 95 -5.64 1.56 -7.39
N LEU A 96 -5.36 2.39 -6.38
CA LEU A 96 -4.38 2.11 -5.33
C LEU A 96 -4.77 0.86 -4.54
N SER A 97 -6.04 0.70 -4.16
CA SER A 97 -6.51 -0.46 -3.39
C SER A 97 -6.40 -1.76 -4.18
N LEU A 98 -6.80 -1.75 -5.46
CA LEU A 98 -6.74 -2.92 -6.32
C LEU A 98 -5.31 -3.38 -6.54
N ASN A 99 -4.41 -2.42 -6.81
CA ASN A 99 -2.99 -2.69 -6.95
C ASN A 99 -2.40 -3.27 -5.66
N MET A 100 -2.62 -2.57 -4.53
CA MET A 100 -2.11 -2.96 -3.22
C MET A 100 -2.62 -4.34 -2.79
N ALA A 101 -3.87 -4.68 -3.08
CA ALA A 101 -4.44 -6.00 -2.80
C ALA A 101 -3.65 -7.15 -3.44
N ALA A 102 -3.11 -6.95 -4.65
CA ALA A 102 -2.33 -7.98 -5.34
C ALA A 102 -0.98 -8.23 -4.64
N TYR A 103 -0.31 -7.18 -4.16
CA TYR A 103 0.93 -7.30 -3.39
C TYR A 103 0.67 -7.93 -2.01
N ILE A 104 -0.38 -7.48 -1.31
CA ILE A 104 -0.77 -8.04 0.00
C ILE A 104 -1.14 -9.51 -0.12
N CYS A 105 -1.88 -9.90 -1.16
CA CYS A 105 -2.23 -11.29 -1.42
C CYS A 105 -0.98 -12.18 -1.47
N GLU A 106 0.08 -11.73 -2.16
CA GLU A 106 1.32 -12.50 -2.27
C GLU A 106 2.14 -12.51 -0.99
N ILE A 107 2.17 -11.40 -0.26
CA ILE A 107 2.80 -11.33 1.07
C ILE A 107 2.15 -12.33 2.02
N LEU A 108 0.82 -12.30 2.15
CA LEU A 108 0.08 -13.19 3.05
C LEU A 108 0.21 -14.65 2.63
N ARG A 109 0.09 -14.94 1.32
CA ARG A 109 0.27 -16.30 0.79
C ARG A 109 1.67 -16.81 1.09
N ALA A 110 2.71 -16.00 0.86
CA ALA A 110 4.09 -16.37 1.12
C ALA A 110 4.34 -16.63 2.60
N ALA A 111 3.86 -15.75 3.47
CA ALA A 111 3.98 -15.89 4.93
C ALA A 111 3.27 -17.13 5.48
N ILE A 112 2.09 -17.49 4.95
CA ILE A 112 1.42 -18.74 5.32
C ILE A 112 2.20 -19.96 4.80
N SER A 113 2.79 -19.85 3.60
CA SER A 113 3.54 -20.96 2.99
C SER A 113 4.93 -21.16 3.59
N SER A 114 5.47 -20.17 4.30
CA SER A 114 6.78 -20.27 4.97
C SER A 114 6.72 -20.97 6.33
N ILE A 115 5.53 -21.23 6.87
CA ILE A 115 5.38 -21.98 8.12
C ILE A 115 5.77 -23.44 7.89
N ASP A 116 6.64 -23.95 8.77
CA ASP A 116 7.19 -25.30 8.68
C ASP A 116 6.11 -26.38 8.62
N ARG A 117 6.35 -27.42 7.81
CA ARG A 117 5.38 -28.52 7.63
C ARG A 117 5.15 -29.29 8.93
N GLY A 118 6.15 -29.37 9.81
CA GLY A 118 6.03 -29.96 11.14
C GLY A 118 4.97 -29.29 12.02
N GLN A 119 4.71 -27.98 11.87
CA GLN A 119 3.62 -27.31 12.58
C GLN A 119 2.24 -27.80 12.10
N TRP A 120 2.10 -28.08 10.81
CA TRP A 120 0.88 -28.65 10.24
C TRP A 120 0.70 -30.11 10.66
N GLU A 121 1.78 -30.88 10.66
CA GLU A 121 1.78 -32.29 11.08
C GLU A 121 1.48 -32.42 12.57
N ALA A 122 2.12 -31.63 13.43
CA ALA A 122 1.87 -31.62 14.88
C ALA A 122 0.43 -31.26 15.22
N ALA A 123 -0.15 -30.25 14.55
CA ALA A 123 -1.55 -29.90 14.71
C ALA A 123 -2.49 -31.06 14.30
N ALA A 124 -2.15 -31.77 13.22
CA ALA A 124 -2.90 -32.96 12.79
C ALA A 124 -2.75 -34.13 13.78
N SER A 125 -1.57 -34.35 14.36
CA SER A 125 -1.30 -35.41 15.34
C SER A 125 -2.11 -35.26 16.63
N ILE A 126 -2.48 -34.04 17.01
CA ILE A 126 -3.37 -33.77 18.15
C ILE A 126 -4.85 -33.62 17.75
N GLY A 127 -5.20 -34.03 16.52
CA GLY A 127 -6.59 -34.12 16.05
C GLY A 127 -7.21 -32.80 15.54
N MET A 128 -6.42 -31.76 15.28
CA MET A 128 -6.97 -30.51 14.75
C MET A 128 -7.41 -30.66 13.30
N THR A 129 -8.58 -30.12 12.98
CA THR A 129 -9.00 -29.93 11.58
C THR A 129 -8.13 -28.84 10.91
N ARG A 130 -8.09 -28.83 9.57
CA ARG A 130 -7.31 -27.83 8.82
C ARG A 130 -7.67 -26.39 9.17
N VAL A 131 -8.95 -26.13 9.48
CA VAL A 131 -9.44 -24.81 9.90
C VAL A 131 -8.96 -24.47 11.31
N GLN A 132 -8.99 -25.44 12.23
CA GLN A 132 -8.46 -25.26 13.59
C GLN A 132 -6.96 -25.00 13.56
N ALA A 133 -6.19 -25.82 12.82
CA ALA A 133 -4.76 -25.64 12.63
C ALA A 133 -4.44 -24.27 12.03
N MET A 134 -5.14 -23.89 10.95
CA MET A 134 -4.98 -22.57 10.32
C MET A 134 -5.21 -21.44 11.32
N ARG A 135 -6.34 -21.44 12.04
CA ARG A 135 -6.73 -20.34 12.94
C ARG A 135 -5.84 -20.24 14.18
N ARG A 136 -5.45 -21.38 14.77
CA ARG A 136 -4.84 -21.43 16.11
C ARG A 136 -3.31 -21.54 16.08
N ALA A 137 -2.73 -22.16 15.07
CA ALA A 137 -1.28 -22.37 14.98
C ALA A 137 -0.66 -21.54 13.86
N ILE A 138 -1.15 -21.69 12.62
CA ILE A 138 -0.47 -21.20 11.43
C ILE A 138 -0.67 -19.69 11.23
N LEU A 139 -1.91 -19.19 11.27
CA LEU A 139 -2.22 -17.79 10.99
C LEU A 139 -1.54 -16.83 11.97
N PRO A 140 -1.50 -17.08 13.30
CA PRO A 140 -0.77 -16.22 14.23
C PRO A 140 0.73 -16.12 13.90
N GLN A 141 1.37 -17.23 13.50
CA GLN A 141 2.78 -17.24 13.09
C GLN A 141 2.98 -16.51 11.76
N ALA A 142 2.14 -16.82 10.77
CA ALA A 142 2.20 -16.18 9.45
C ALA A 142 1.99 -14.66 9.52
N LEU A 143 1.12 -14.18 10.41
CA LEU A 143 0.92 -12.73 10.62
C LEU A 143 2.19 -12.04 11.13
N ARG A 144 2.97 -12.70 11.99
CA ARG A 144 4.27 -12.17 12.45
C ARG A 144 5.24 -12.04 11.28
N THR A 145 5.34 -13.09 10.46
CA THR A 145 6.18 -13.09 9.25
C THR A 145 5.72 -12.07 8.19
N ALA A 146 4.41 -11.85 8.07
CA ALA A 146 3.84 -10.91 7.11
C ALA A 146 3.98 -9.45 7.53
N LEU A 147 4.17 -9.16 8.82
CA LEU A 147 4.14 -7.79 9.32
C LEU A 147 5.23 -6.88 8.73
N PRO A 148 6.52 -7.28 8.69
CA PRO A 148 7.57 -6.48 8.04
C PRO A 148 7.29 -6.14 6.57
N PRO A 149 6.97 -7.10 5.67
CA PRO A 149 6.68 -6.77 4.28
C PRO A 149 5.41 -5.94 4.11
N LEU A 150 4.39 -6.11 4.96
CA LEU A 150 3.19 -5.25 4.92
C LEU A 150 3.53 -3.78 5.26
N GLY A 151 4.40 -3.54 6.23
CA GLY A 151 4.89 -2.19 6.56
C GLY A 151 5.65 -1.55 5.39
N ASN A 152 6.57 -2.31 4.77
CA ASN A 152 7.31 -1.86 3.58
C ASN A 152 6.39 -1.52 2.40
N SER A 153 5.35 -2.33 2.21
CA SER A 153 4.31 -2.07 1.22
C SER A 153 3.54 -0.79 1.52
N PHE A 154 3.21 -0.51 2.78
CA PHE A 154 2.52 0.72 3.15
C PHE A 154 3.40 1.97 2.91
N ILE A 155 4.68 1.93 3.26
CA ILE A 155 5.63 3.02 2.96
C ILE A 155 5.76 3.23 1.44
N SER A 156 5.78 2.14 0.67
CA SER A 156 5.79 2.22 -0.79
C SER A 156 4.50 2.87 -1.31
N LEU A 157 3.34 2.47 -0.78
CA LEU A 157 2.06 3.04 -1.15
C LEU A 157 1.97 4.56 -0.90
N VAL A 158 2.54 5.05 0.21
CA VAL A 158 2.62 6.51 0.47
C VAL A 158 3.31 7.24 -0.67
N LYS A 159 4.43 6.70 -1.18
CA LYS A 159 5.15 7.28 -2.32
C LYS A 159 4.34 7.14 -3.62
N ASP A 160 3.70 5.99 -3.82
CA ASP A 160 2.89 5.71 -5.01
C ASP A 160 1.66 6.62 -5.14
N THR A 161 1.16 7.20 -4.03
CA THR A 161 0.09 8.20 -4.09
C THR A 161 0.45 9.42 -4.95
N ALA A 162 1.74 9.75 -5.13
CA ALA A 162 2.19 10.82 -6.00
C ALA A 162 1.75 10.61 -7.46
N LEU A 163 1.56 9.35 -7.89
CA LEU A 163 1.04 9.03 -9.22
C LEU A 163 -0.39 9.58 -9.40
N ALA A 164 -1.17 9.72 -8.34
CA ALA A 164 -2.53 10.26 -8.41
C ALA A 164 -2.57 11.74 -8.84
N ALA A 165 -1.46 12.48 -8.73
CA ALA A 165 -1.34 13.83 -9.28
C ALA A 165 -1.66 13.90 -10.77
N THR A 166 -1.33 12.83 -11.51
CA THR A 166 -1.54 12.73 -12.96
C THR A 166 -3.01 12.67 -13.38
N ILE A 167 -3.89 12.22 -12.47
CA ILE A 167 -5.34 12.25 -12.61
C ILE A 167 -5.97 13.36 -11.76
N GLN A 168 -5.21 14.41 -11.46
CA GLN A 168 -5.66 15.65 -10.84
C GLN A 168 -6.09 15.54 -9.37
N VAL A 169 -5.72 14.47 -8.66
CA VAL A 169 -5.93 14.42 -7.21
C VAL A 169 -5.11 15.52 -6.52
N PRO A 170 -5.70 16.35 -5.63
CA PRO A 170 -5.02 17.48 -5.01
C PRO A 170 -4.07 17.07 -3.86
N GLU A 171 -3.29 16.00 -4.06
CA GLU A 171 -2.30 15.49 -3.12
C GLU A 171 -0.99 16.30 -3.15
N LEU A 172 -0.03 15.95 -2.29
CA LEU A 172 1.19 16.71 -2.03
C LEU A 172 1.96 17.08 -3.31
N PHE A 173 2.23 16.11 -4.18
CA PHE A 173 2.99 16.37 -5.40
C PHE A 173 2.20 17.26 -6.37
N ARG A 174 0.89 17.10 -6.48
CA ARG A 174 0.00 17.97 -7.26
C ARG A 174 0.02 19.41 -6.76
N GLN A 175 0.01 19.64 -5.44
CA GLN A 175 0.08 21.00 -4.88
C GLN A 175 1.37 21.69 -5.29
N ALA A 176 2.51 21.00 -5.22
CA ALA A 176 3.77 21.56 -5.69
C ALA A 176 3.75 21.88 -7.19
N GLN A 177 3.20 20.99 -8.04
CA GLN A 177 3.06 21.28 -9.47
C GLN A 177 2.22 22.54 -9.73
N LEU A 178 1.14 22.76 -8.96
CA LEU A 178 0.31 23.96 -9.07
C LEU A 178 1.06 25.24 -8.67
N ILE A 179 1.89 25.17 -7.62
CA ILE A 179 2.70 26.30 -7.17
C ILE A 179 3.81 26.60 -8.18
N THR A 180 4.51 25.56 -8.64
CA THR A 180 5.55 25.66 -9.66
C THR A 180 5.02 26.24 -10.96
N ALA A 181 3.82 25.87 -11.38
CA ALA A 181 3.20 26.42 -12.60
C ALA A 181 2.92 27.93 -12.52
N ARG A 182 2.87 28.51 -11.31
CA ARG A 182 2.64 29.95 -11.08
C ARG A 182 3.92 30.72 -10.79
N THR A 183 4.86 30.09 -10.10
CA THR A 183 6.08 30.72 -9.56
C THR A 183 7.33 30.42 -10.37
N PHE A 184 7.29 29.38 -11.21
CA PHE A 184 8.44 28.83 -11.95
C PHE A 184 9.59 28.31 -11.07
N GLU A 185 9.38 28.21 -9.75
CA GLU A 185 10.37 27.75 -8.75
C GLU A 185 10.35 26.22 -8.59
N VAL A 186 10.72 25.51 -9.67
CA VAL A 186 10.63 24.04 -9.75
C VAL A 186 11.49 23.35 -8.69
N PHE A 187 12.78 23.71 -8.62
CA PHE A 187 13.75 23.03 -7.75
C PHE A 187 13.37 23.18 -6.28
N THR A 188 13.08 24.42 -5.85
CA THR A 188 12.66 24.76 -4.49
C THR A 188 11.45 23.93 -4.05
N MET A 189 10.39 23.87 -4.87
CA MET A 189 9.17 23.15 -4.54
C MET A 189 9.35 21.64 -4.49
N TYR A 190 10.14 21.07 -5.41
CA TYR A 190 10.35 19.62 -5.44
C TYR A 190 11.26 19.15 -4.30
N VAL A 191 12.25 19.95 -3.89
CA VAL A 191 13.02 19.68 -2.66
C VAL A 191 12.11 19.74 -1.43
N ALA A 192 11.22 20.73 -1.32
CA ALA A 192 10.27 20.83 -0.22
C ALA A 192 9.36 19.59 -0.14
N VAL A 193 8.79 19.15 -1.27
CA VAL A 193 7.98 17.93 -1.34
C VAL A 193 8.78 16.68 -0.98
N ALA A 194 10.02 16.55 -1.48
CA ALA A 194 10.88 15.42 -1.15
C ALA A 194 11.15 15.33 0.36
N VAL A 195 11.40 16.46 1.02
CA VAL A 195 11.55 16.52 2.48
C VAL A 195 10.27 16.09 3.19
N ILE A 196 9.10 16.56 2.76
CA ILE A 196 7.82 16.17 3.37
C ILE A 196 7.56 14.67 3.20
N TYR A 197 7.73 14.10 2.02
CA TYR A 197 7.63 12.64 1.81
C TYR A 197 8.63 11.87 2.67
N TRP A 198 9.87 12.35 2.77
CA TRP A 198 10.89 11.71 3.59
C TRP A 198 10.51 11.71 5.07
N VAL A 199 9.98 12.81 5.59
CA VAL A 199 9.47 12.89 6.97
C VAL A 199 8.31 11.92 7.17
N LEU A 200 7.32 11.91 6.28
CA LEU A 200 6.18 10.98 6.37
C LEU A 200 6.63 9.51 6.36
N CYS A 201 7.51 9.15 5.43
CA CYS A 201 8.04 7.80 5.32
C CYS A 201 8.91 7.43 6.52
N SER A 202 9.70 8.35 7.06
CA SER A 202 10.56 8.10 8.23
C SER A 202 9.73 7.87 9.50
N ILE A 203 8.64 8.61 9.68
CA ILE A 203 7.69 8.38 10.78
C ILE A 203 7.10 6.98 10.68
N LEU A 204 6.62 6.58 9.50
CA LEU A 204 6.07 5.24 9.28
C LEU A 204 7.12 4.14 9.47
N ALA A 205 8.33 4.30 8.94
CA ALA A 205 9.44 3.36 9.12
C ALA A 205 9.80 3.20 10.59
N HIS A 206 9.78 4.29 11.36
CA HIS A 206 10.03 4.24 12.79
C HIS A 206 8.98 3.40 13.53
N PHE A 207 7.69 3.59 13.21
CA PHE A 207 6.62 2.77 13.78
C PHE A 207 6.70 1.31 13.34
N GLN A 208 6.99 1.06 12.07
CA GLN A 208 7.20 -0.28 11.53
C GLN A 208 8.33 -1.01 12.29
N ASN A 209 9.51 -0.39 12.43
CA ASN A 209 10.64 -0.99 13.13
C ASN A 209 10.31 -1.32 14.58
N ARG A 210 9.53 -0.46 15.26
CA ARG A 210 9.06 -0.73 16.63
C ARG A 210 8.10 -1.91 16.70
N MET A 211 7.21 -2.04 15.73
CA MET A 211 6.29 -3.18 15.65
C MET A 211 7.03 -4.48 15.35
N GLU A 212 7.98 -4.46 14.42
CA GLU A 212 8.84 -5.61 14.10
C GLU A 212 9.66 -6.07 15.30
N ALA A 213 10.30 -5.13 16.01
CA ALA A 213 11.08 -5.44 17.21
C ALA A 213 10.23 -6.12 18.28
N ARG A 214 8.98 -5.67 18.51
CA ARG A 214 8.08 -6.29 19.49
C ARG A 214 7.64 -7.70 19.08
N VAL A 215 7.46 -7.94 17.78
CA VAL A 215 7.02 -9.24 17.28
C VAL A 215 8.14 -10.28 17.33
N ASN A 216 9.38 -9.86 17.04
CA ASN A 216 10.55 -10.74 16.96
C ASN A 216 11.31 -10.89 18.29
N GLN A 217 10.81 -10.33 19.40
CA GLN A 217 11.43 -10.45 20.73
C GLN A 217 11.68 -11.91 21.16
N HIS A 218 10.86 -12.85 20.71
CA HIS A 218 10.99 -14.27 21.07
C HIS A 218 11.99 -15.05 20.20
N ASP A 219 12.36 -14.52 19.02
CA ASP A 219 13.32 -15.17 18.11
C ASP A 219 14.77 -14.78 18.46
N GLN A 220 14.97 -13.74 19.27
CA GLN A 220 16.30 -13.29 19.73
C GLN A 220 16.77 -13.96 21.03
N GLU A 221 15.92 -14.75 21.68
CA GLU A 221 16.23 -15.49 22.93
C GLU A 221 16.62 -16.96 22.69
N GLN A 222 16.75 -17.39 21.42
CA GLN A 222 17.24 -18.71 20.99
C GLN A 222 18.61 -18.58 20.32
#